data_AF-A0A060RN43-F1
#
_entry.id   AF-A0A060RN43-F1
#
_cell.length_a   1.000
_cell.length_b   1.000
_cell.length_c   1.000
_cell.angle_alpha   90.00
_cell.angle_beta   90.00
_cell.angle_gamma   90.00
#
_symmetry.space_group_name_H-M   'P 1'
#
loop_
_entity.id
_entity.type
_entity.pdbx_description
1 polymer ?
#
loop_
_entity_poly.entity_id
_entity_poly.type
_entity_poly.pdbx_seq_one_letter_code
_entity_poly.pdbx_strand_id
1 'polypeptide(L)'
;MSEQGYLSSHNMKSKMDRNDSDKGKCKNQEGINECVNKENTHEGNQNACEGNQNKHEGNQTSCEENQNSCEKNQNSCEKNQNSCEENQNTHEKNQNSCEINQNTHEKNQNSCEQNQNSCEQNRNNITLDDDVNINKIVEKMSVEEPEVLTKIFNLMKNNNCLNFYPLLTPYHNIEKIVDILMQENYEYENTWTVHCDASFICRLLYEGFIPVASKQKLYKIENYETVMYKESLLIPKIHFIRSCMHPSEIHISKKVKKKCKHFHITIDKNFEGVMEGIVEKHGQNWLYPFVQEEFKKIFYKDVTYKNVELHSVELWFGKELVAGEIGNTVGSIYTSLTGFQRKSCAGTIQLCALAKLLEIQKFELWDLGMLLPYKKDIGSKEITMKEFFRKHRLFKHQHAEFKTPFMDKLNCSVLIKGINPQELKEEE
;
A
#
# COMPACT_ATOMS: atom_id res chain seq x y z
N MET A 1 79.11 -22.88 32.66
CA MET A 1 80.30 -23.17 31.83
C MET A 1 80.32 -22.09 30.76
N SER A 2 81.12 -21.02 30.90
CA SER A 2 82.59 -20.95 30.66
C SER A 2 82.90 -21.13 29.17
N GLU A 3 83.68 -20.28 28.48
CA GLU A 3 84.54 -19.13 28.86
C GLU A 3 84.68 -18.17 27.65
N GLN A 4 84.61 -16.84 27.84
CA GLN A 4 85.72 -15.86 27.87
C GLN A 4 86.52 -15.60 26.59
N GLY A 5 86.57 -14.31 26.22
CA GLY A 5 87.76 -13.63 25.65
C GLY A 5 88.01 -13.76 24.14
N TYR A 6 88.80 -12.90 23.50
CA TYR A 6 89.35 -11.57 23.89
C TYR A 6 90.05 -10.97 22.64
N LEU A 7 90.28 -9.64 22.61
CA LEU A 7 91.28 -8.94 21.76
C LEU A 7 91.01 -8.95 20.22
N SER A 8 91.61 -8.08 19.41
CA SER A 8 92.01 -6.66 19.58
C SER A 8 92.30 -6.07 18.19
N SER A 9 92.17 -4.75 18.07
CA SER A 9 92.65 -3.93 16.95
C SER A 9 94.06 -4.28 16.46
N HIS A 10 94.30 -4.15 15.15
CA HIS A 10 95.27 -3.21 14.55
C HIS A 10 95.35 -3.37 13.02
N ASN A 11 95.32 -2.27 12.27
CA ASN A 11 96.44 -2.00 11.34
C ASN A 11 96.55 -0.51 10.97
N MET A 12 97.79 -0.02 10.93
CA MET A 12 98.14 1.37 10.59
C MET A 12 98.56 1.52 9.12
N LYS A 13 98.58 2.77 8.64
CA LYS A 13 98.97 3.17 7.28
C LYS A 13 100.50 3.21 7.06
N SER A 14 100.85 3.05 5.78
CA SER A 14 102.11 3.48 5.13
C SER A 14 103.34 2.58 5.41
N LYS A 15 104.33 2.45 4.51
CA LYS A 15 104.79 3.34 3.42
C LYS A 15 105.49 2.55 2.29
N MET A 16 105.88 3.27 1.22
CA MET A 16 106.96 3.04 0.22
C MET A 16 108.00 1.90 0.50
N ASP A 17 108.65 1.23 -0.48
CA ASP A 17 109.07 1.69 -1.82
C ASP A 17 109.44 0.53 -2.81
N ARG A 18 109.45 0.89 -4.11
CA ARG A 18 110.13 0.37 -5.34
C ARG A 18 110.98 -0.94 -5.46
N ASN A 19 110.79 -1.58 -6.64
CA ASN A 19 111.76 -2.12 -7.65
C ASN A 19 112.24 -3.60 -7.73
N ASP A 20 112.05 -4.15 -8.95
CA ASP A 20 112.93 -4.96 -9.84
C ASP A 20 113.46 -6.39 -9.57
N SER A 21 113.03 -7.31 -10.47
CA SER A 21 113.86 -8.21 -11.33
C SER A 21 114.25 -9.68 -10.97
N ASP A 22 113.99 -10.54 -11.99
CA ASP A 22 114.78 -11.68 -12.55
C ASP A 22 114.67 -13.18 -12.11
N LYS A 23 115.22 -14.08 -12.97
CA LYS A 23 114.88 -15.52 -13.19
C LYS A 23 115.94 -16.56 -12.70
N GLY A 24 115.58 -17.86 -12.52
CA GLY A 24 116.54 -18.99 -12.80
C GLY A 24 116.43 -20.42 -12.15
N LYS A 25 115.91 -21.42 -12.90
CA LYS A 25 116.23 -22.89 -13.08
C LYS A 25 116.84 -23.88 -12.01
N CYS A 26 116.15 -25.04 -11.84
CA CYS A 26 116.55 -26.50 -11.94
C CYS A 26 117.33 -27.37 -10.87
N LYS A 27 116.62 -28.37 -10.27
CA LYS A 27 116.80 -29.89 -10.24
C LYS A 27 118.08 -30.58 -9.61
N ASN A 28 118.21 -31.89 -9.23
CA ASN A 28 117.38 -33.15 -9.10
C ASN A 28 118.02 -34.22 -8.15
N GLN A 29 117.28 -35.11 -7.43
CA GLN A 29 117.73 -36.47 -6.94
C GLN A 29 116.59 -37.30 -6.24
N GLU A 30 116.51 -38.63 -6.46
CA GLU A 30 115.44 -39.57 -5.98
C GLU A 30 116.00 -41.00 -5.71
N GLY A 31 115.38 -41.86 -4.87
CA GLY A 31 115.71 -43.31 -4.88
C GLY A 31 115.30 -44.29 -3.75
N ILE A 32 115.20 -43.91 -2.46
CA ILE A 32 115.17 -44.92 -1.34
C ILE A 32 113.77 -45.19 -0.72
N ASN A 33 112.76 -44.36 -0.98
CA ASN A 33 111.50 -44.34 -0.21
C ASN A 33 110.43 -45.39 -0.62
N GLU A 34 110.76 -46.47 -1.34
CA GLU A 34 109.73 -47.33 -1.98
C GLU A 34 109.07 -48.41 -1.11
N CYS A 35 109.77 -49.02 -0.14
CA CYS A 35 109.22 -50.19 0.58
C CYS A 35 108.27 -49.82 1.74
N VAL A 36 108.60 -48.81 2.55
CA VAL A 36 107.77 -48.38 3.70
C VAL A 36 106.42 -47.80 3.26
N ASN A 37 106.30 -47.35 2.00
CA ASN A 37 105.04 -46.88 1.45
C ASN A 37 103.99 -48.00 1.24
N LYS A 38 104.38 -49.27 1.11
CA LYS A 38 103.45 -50.34 0.70
C LYS A 38 102.50 -50.85 1.80
N GLU A 39 102.93 -50.92 3.05
CA GLU A 39 102.02 -51.27 4.15
C GLU A 39 101.11 -50.09 4.53
N ASN A 40 101.69 -48.88 4.64
CA ASN A 40 100.92 -47.65 4.88
C ASN A 40 99.83 -47.38 3.82
N THR A 41 100.08 -47.75 2.56
CA THR A 41 99.04 -47.66 1.52
C THR A 41 97.93 -48.70 1.69
N HIS A 42 98.19 -49.88 2.26
CA HIS A 42 97.14 -50.90 2.37
C HIS A 42 96.13 -50.59 3.48
N GLU A 43 96.61 -50.14 4.65
CA GLU A 43 95.77 -49.71 5.77
C GLU A 43 95.07 -48.36 5.47
N GLY A 44 95.76 -47.44 4.78
CA GLY A 44 95.15 -46.22 4.24
C GLY A 44 94.02 -46.50 3.24
N ASN A 45 94.17 -47.52 2.39
CA ASN A 45 93.13 -47.92 1.42
C ASN A 45 91.91 -48.57 2.10
N GLN A 46 92.06 -49.34 3.18
CA GLN A 46 90.91 -49.88 3.92
C GLN A 46 90.10 -48.77 4.62
N ASN A 47 90.78 -47.87 5.34
CA ASN A 47 90.12 -46.72 5.98
C ASN A 47 89.46 -45.78 4.95
N ALA A 48 90.05 -45.63 3.76
CA ALA A 48 89.43 -44.90 2.65
C ALA A 48 88.18 -45.62 2.10
N CYS A 49 88.16 -46.94 2.05
CA CYS A 49 86.98 -47.71 1.63
C CYS A 49 85.81 -47.55 2.63
N GLU A 50 86.02 -47.76 3.93
CA GLU A 50 84.97 -47.54 4.94
C GLU A 50 84.48 -46.08 4.99
N GLY A 51 85.41 -45.12 4.88
CA GLY A 51 85.09 -43.70 4.80
C GLY A 51 84.27 -43.33 3.54
N ASN A 52 84.47 -44.03 2.43
CA ASN A 52 83.66 -43.87 1.22
C ASN A 52 82.31 -44.59 1.33
N GLN A 53 82.24 -45.74 2.00
CA GLN A 53 81.01 -46.51 2.18
C GLN A 53 80.02 -45.76 3.08
N ASN A 54 80.48 -45.23 4.22
CA ASN A 54 79.67 -44.37 5.11
C ASN A 54 79.19 -43.08 4.41
N LYS A 55 80.01 -42.48 3.53
CA LYS A 55 79.57 -41.36 2.68
C LYS A 55 78.50 -41.78 1.67
N HIS A 56 78.58 -42.99 1.15
CA HIS A 56 77.62 -43.50 0.17
C HIS A 56 76.25 -43.76 0.79
N GLU A 57 76.21 -44.31 2.02
CA GLU A 57 74.99 -44.49 2.80
C GLU A 57 74.39 -43.14 3.21
N GLY A 58 75.20 -42.21 3.75
CA GLY A 58 74.73 -40.86 4.10
C GLY A 58 74.15 -40.09 2.89
N ASN A 59 74.74 -40.26 1.71
CA ASN A 59 74.20 -39.71 0.46
C ASN A 59 72.89 -40.40 0.03
N GLN A 60 72.73 -41.72 0.23
CA GLN A 60 71.46 -42.40 -0.04
C GLN A 60 70.33 -41.90 0.85
N THR A 61 70.54 -41.79 2.16
CA THR A 61 69.52 -41.26 3.08
C THR A 61 69.14 -39.82 2.73
N SER A 62 70.12 -38.98 2.37
CA SER A 62 69.85 -37.61 1.90
C SER A 62 69.06 -37.57 0.58
N CYS A 63 69.31 -38.50 -0.35
CA CYS A 63 68.51 -38.64 -1.57
C CYS A 63 67.05 -39.04 -1.25
N GLU A 64 66.83 -40.00 -0.34
CA GLU A 64 65.49 -40.43 0.07
C GLU A 64 64.70 -39.33 0.78
N GLU A 65 65.32 -38.55 1.67
CA GLU A 65 64.69 -37.39 2.31
C GLU A 65 64.29 -36.31 1.29
N ASN A 66 65.16 -36.03 0.32
CA ASN A 66 64.88 -35.09 -0.76
C ASN A 66 63.75 -35.60 -1.68
N GLN A 67 63.70 -36.89 -1.99
CA GLN A 67 62.63 -37.48 -2.79
C GLN A 67 61.26 -37.38 -2.09
N ASN A 68 61.21 -37.70 -0.78
CA ASN A 68 60.01 -37.52 0.04
C ASN A 68 59.56 -36.04 0.15
N SER A 69 60.51 -35.10 0.14
CA SER A 69 60.24 -33.66 0.10
C SER A 69 59.63 -33.24 -1.25
N CYS A 70 60.16 -33.75 -2.36
CA CYS A 70 59.63 -33.52 -3.71
C CYS A 70 58.20 -34.05 -3.86
N GLU A 71 57.90 -35.26 -3.39
CA GLU A 71 56.53 -35.83 -3.44
C GLU A 71 55.52 -34.99 -2.64
N LYS A 72 55.89 -34.49 -1.45
CA LYS A 72 55.03 -33.60 -0.66
C LYS A 72 54.75 -32.28 -1.38
N ASN A 73 55.76 -31.71 -2.03
CA ASN A 73 55.60 -30.49 -2.81
C ASN A 73 54.72 -30.72 -4.06
N GLN A 74 54.88 -31.84 -4.76
CA GLN A 74 54.03 -32.21 -5.90
C GLN A 74 52.56 -32.35 -5.50
N ASN A 75 52.27 -33.07 -4.41
CA ASN A 75 50.90 -33.19 -3.86
C ASN A 75 50.30 -31.83 -3.42
N SER A 76 51.14 -30.87 -3.01
CA SER A 76 50.71 -29.50 -2.69
C SER A 76 50.38 -28.70 -3.96
N CYS A 77 51.18 -28.85 -5.01
CA CYS A 77 50.92 -28.23 -6.32
C CYS A 77 49.61 -28.74 -6.95
N GLU A 78 49.35 -30.06 -6.93
CA GLU A 78 48.11 -30.64 -7.47
C GLU A 78 46.86 -30.12 -6.74
N LYS A 79 46.90 -29.98 -5.40
CA LYS A 79 45.81 -29.37 -4.62
C LYS A 79 45.56 -27.90 -4.99
N ASN A 80 46.63 -27.13 -5.18
CA ASN A 80 46.51 -25.73 -5.60
C ASN A 80 45.98 -25.61 -7.03
N GLN A 81 46.36 -26.51 -7.94
CA GLN A 81 45.84 -26.56 -9.30
C GLN A 81 44.33 -26.83 -9.31
N ASN A 82 43.86 -27.84 -8.57
CA ASN A 82 42.43 -28.15 -8.46
C ASN A 82 41.64 -26.95 -7.89
N SER A 83 42.18 -26.25 -6.89
CA SER A 83 41.55 -25.04 -6.35
C SER A 83 41.51 -23.89 -7.36
N CYS A 84 42.53 -23.73 -8.20
CA CYS A 84 42.49 -22.76 -9.30
C CYS A 84 41.42 -23.12 -10.35
N GLU A 85 41.25 -24.39 -10.70
CA GLU A 85 40.22 -24.86 -11.63
C GLU A 85 38.80 -24.66 -11.05
N GLU A 86 38.56 -24.93 -9.77
CA GLU A 86 37.28 -24.63 -9.11
C GLU A 86 36.96 -23.12 -9.11
N ASN A 87 37.97 -22.28 -8.87
CA ASN A 87 37.82 -20.82 -8.91
C ASN A 87 37.52 -20.31 -10.34
N GLN A 88 38.15 -20.87 -11.38
CA GLN A 88 37.84 -20.55 -12.78
C GLN A 88 36.40 -20.92 -13.14
N ASN A 89 35.96 -22.14 -12.82
CA ASN A 89 34.57 -22.60 -13.01
C ASN A 89 33.55 -21.71 -12.29
N THR A 90 33.92 -21.16 -11.12
CA THR A 90 33.08 -20.23 -10.35
C THR A 90 33.03 -18.85 -11.04
N HIS A 91 34.14 -18.40 -11.61
CA HIS A 91 34.23 -17.14 -12.35
C HIS A 91 33.42 -17.16 -13.66
N GLU A 92 33.42 -18.28 -14.40
CA GLU A 92 32.59 -18.45 -15.62
C GLU A 92 31.09 -18.43 -15.28
N LYS A 93 30.67 -19.12 -14.21
CA LYS A 93 29.27 -19.08 -13.73
C LYS A 93 28.83 -17.65 -13.38
N ASN A 94 29.70 -16.87 -12.76
CA ASN A 94 29.43 -15.47 -12.42
C ASN A 94 29.37 -14.58 -13.67
N GLN A 95 30.22 -14.81 -14.68
CA GLN A 95 30.15 -14.10 -15.97
C GLN A 95 28.82 -14.37 -16.69
N ASN A 96 28.41 -15.64 -16.80
CA ASN A 96 27.12 -16.01 -17.39
C ASN A 96 25.93 -15.38 -16.65
N SER A 97 26.00 -15.29 -15.32
CA SER A 97 25.00 -14.57 -14.50
C SER A 97 24.96 -13.07 -14.81
N CYS A 98 26.11 -12.43 -14.96
CA CYS A 98 26.20 -11.03 -15.38
C CYS A 98 25.63 -10.78 -16.78
N GLU A 99 25.90 -11.66 -17.76
CA GLU A 99 25.32 -11.56 -19.10
C GLU A 99 23.79 -11.71 -19.09
N ILE A 100 23.24 -12.65 -18.31
CA ILE A 100 21.79 -12.81 -18.14
C ILE A 100 21.17 -11.53 -17.54
N ASN A 101 21.83 -10.93 -16.55
CA ASN A 101 21.38 -9.68 -15.94
C ASN A 101 21.45 -8.49 -16.92
N GLN A 102 22.49 -8.38 -17.74
CA GLN A 102 22.59 -7.36 -18.81
C GLN A 102 21.48 -7.52 -19.85
N ASN A 103 21.27 -8.73 -20.37
CA ASN A 103 20.16 -9.04 -21.30
C ASN A 103 18.77 -8.73 -20.70
N THR A 104 18.61 -8.91 -19.39
CA THR A 104 17.36 -8.56 -18.68
C THR A 104 17.22 -7.04 -18.54
N HIS A 105 18.32 -6.33 -18.29
CA HIS A 105 18.34 -4.87 -18.22
C HIS A 105 18.03 -4.22 -19.59
N GLU A 106 18.57 -4.75 -20.69
CA GLU A 106 18.24 -4.31 -22.05
C GLU A 106 16.77 -4.55 -22.40
N LYS A 107 16.21 -5.72 -22.05
CA LYS A 107 14.76 -5.97 -22.23
C LYS A 107 13.89 -4.99 -21.44
N ASN A 108 14.30 -4.65 -20.22
CA ASN A 108 13.60 -3.67 -19.40
C ASN A 108 13.74 -2.25 -19.95
N GLN A 109 14.90 -1.87 -20.49
CA GLN A 109 15.10 -0.58 -21.18
C GLN A 109 14.22 -0.48 -22.44
N ASN A 110 14.23 -1.50 -23.31
CA ASN A 110 13.37 -1.54 -24.49
C ASN A 110 11.87 -1.47 -24.13
N SER A 111 11.45 -2.13 -23.04
CA SER A 111 10.08 -2.02 -22.50
C SER A 111 9.78 -0.60 -22.01
N CYS A 112 10.70 0.03 -21.27
CA CYS A 112 10.57 1.42 -20.84
C CYS A 112 10.52 2.41 -22.02
N GLU A 113 11.31 2.20 -23.07
CA GLU A 113 11.27 3.03 -24.29
C GLU A 113 9.96 2.83 -25.07
N GLN A 114 9.45 1.60 -25.19
CA GLN A 114 8.13 1.36 -25.78
C GLN A 114 7.01 2.02 -24.96
N ASN A 115 7.09 1.98 -23.64
CA ASN A 115 6.16 2.67 -22.75
C ASN A 115 6.30 4.21 -22.84
N GLN A 116 7.51 4.75 -22.98
CA GLN A 116 7.73 6.18 -23.20
C GLN A 116 7.16 6.63 -24.55
N ASN A 117 7.42 5.90 -25.64
CA ASN A 117 6.85 6.18 -26.95
C ASN A 117 5.31 6.10 -26.95
N SER A 118 4.73 5.13 -26.25
CA SER A 118 3.28 5.05 -26.00
C SER A 118 2.77 6.26 -25.22
N CYS A 119 3.46 6.65 -24.14
CA CYS A 119 3.14 7.84 -23.36
C CYS A 119 3.26 9.14 -24.18
N GLU A 120 4.22 9.27 -25.09
CA GLU A 120 4.39 10.44 -25.96
C GLU A 120 3.37 10.49 -27.10
N GLN A 121 3.03 9.35 -27.70
CA GLN A 121 1.90 9.27 -28.64
C GLN A 121 0.57 9.62 -27.96
N ASN A 122 0.37 9.18 -26.70
CA ASN A 122 -0.77 9.62 -25.88
C ASN A 122 -0.69 11.11 -25.53
N ARG A 123 0.50 11.65 -25.22
CA ARG A 123 0.71 13.07 -24.90
C ARG A 123 0.33 13.99 -26.05
N ASN A 124 0.62 13.59 -27.28
CA ASN A 124 0.23 14.30 -28.49
C ASN A 124 -1.28 14.23 -28.80
N ASN A 125 -2.03 13.36 -28.11
CA ASN A 125 -3.50 13.28 -28.19
C ASN A 125 -4.22 13.98 -27.02
N ILE A 126 -3.52 14.50 -26.01
CA ILE A 126 -4.13 15.11 -24.81
C ILE A 126 -4.08 16.64 -24.89
N THR A 127 -5.11 17.21 -25.51
CA THR A 127 -5.59 18.59 -25.28
C THR A 127 -6.97 18.57 -24.61
N LEU A 128 -7.15 17.65 -23.66
CA LEU A 128 -8.27 17.62 -22.74
C LEU A 128 -7.71 17.70 -21.32
N ASP A 129 -8.17 18.66 -20.53
CA ASP A 129 -7.83 18.70 -19.12
C ASP A 129 -8.70 17.70 -18.38
N ASP A 130 -8.04 16.75 -17.70
CA ASP A 130 -8.73 15.64 -17.07
C ASP A 130 -9.25 15.96 -15.67
N ASP A 131 -8.99 17.17 -15.17
CA ASP A 131 -9.42 17.67 -13.85
C ASP A 131 -9.02 16.71 -12.70
N VAL A 132 -7.84 16.08 -12.83
CA VAL A 132 -7.23 15.20 -11.82
C VAL A 132 -5.85 15.71 -11.37
N ASN A 133 -5.17 16.50 -12.19
CA ASN A 133 -3.81 16.97 -11.89
C ASN A 133 -3.83 18.04 -10.79
N ILE A 134 -3.35 17.67 -9.60
CA ILE A 134 -3.37 18.53 -8.42
C ILE A 134 -2.64 19.87 -8.63
N ASN A 135 -1.58 19.93 -9.44
CA ASN A 135 -0.85 21.19 -9.66
C ASN A 135 -1.72 22.19 -10.44
N LYS A 136 -2.46 21.73 -11.46
CA LYS A 136 -3.40 22.57 -12.21
C LYS A 136 -4.60 22.98 -11.37
N ILE A 137 -5.10 22.08 -10.53
CA ILE A 137 -6.20 22.38 -9.61
C ILE A 137 -5.77 23.43 -8.59
N VAL A 138 -4.55 23.33 -8.04
CA VAL A 138 -3.96 24.34 -7.15
C VAL A 138 -3.77 25.67 -7.87
N GLU A 139 -3.27 25.68 -9.11
CA GLU A 139 -3.17 26.89 -9.94
C GLU A 139 -4.54 27.57 -10.12
N LYS A 140 -5.57 26.82 -10.55
CA LYS A 140 -6.94 27.32 -10.69
C LYS A 140 -7.52 27.84 -9.37
N MET A 141 -7.38 27.08 -8.29
CA MET A 141 -7.83 27.49 -6.94
C MET A 141 -7.08 28.72 -6.42
N SER A 142 -5.82 28.95 -6.82
CA SER A 142 -5.07 30.15 -6.42
C SER A 142 -5.64 31.44 -7.02
N VAL A 143 -6.38 31.33 -8.14
CA VAL A 143 -7.05 32.45 -8.80
C VAL A 143 -8.50 32.56 -8.33
N GLU A 144 -9.24 31.45 -8.29
CA GLU A 144 -10.68 31.46 -8.00
C GLU A 144 -11.02 31.47 -6.50
N GLU A 145 -10.26 30.76 -5.65
CA GLU A 145 -10.54 30.63 -4.21
C GLU A 145 -9.26 30.66 -3.34
N PRO A 146 -8.43 31.71 -3.40
CA PRO A 146 -7.13 31.77 -2.72
C PRO A 146 -7.23 31.59 -1.19
N GLU A 147 -8.31 32.05 -0.56
CA GLU A 147 -8.57 31.86 0.87
C GLU A 147 -8.84 30.39 1.23
N VAL A 148 -9.59 29.68 0.38
CA VAL A 148 -9.91 28.25 0.58
C VAL A 148 -8.68 27.39 0.36
N LEU A 149 -7.86 27.72 -0.66
CA LEU A 149 -6.57 27.08 -0.87
C LEU A 149 -5.63 27.29 0.33
N THR A 150 -5.57 28.52 0.86
CA THR A 150 -4.81 28.85 2.08
C THR A 150 -5.32 28.05 3.30
N LYS A 151 -6.64 27.87 3.42
CA LYS A 151 -7.27 27.05 4.47
C LYS A 151 -6.84 25.58 4.35
N ILE A 152 -6.83 25.01 3.14
CA ILE A 152 -6.40 23.63 2.85
C ILE A 152 -4.93 23.42 3.28
N PHE A 153 -4.02 24.30 2.86
CA PHE A 153 -2.61 24.19 3.27
C PHE A 153 -2.42 24.29 4.79
N ASN A 154 -3.14 25.20 5.45
CA ASN A 154 -3.12 25.32 6.91
C ASN A 154 -3.68 24.08 7.62
N LEU A 155 -4.71 23.43 7.06
CA LEU A 155 -5.25 22.17 7.57
C LEU A 155 -4.22 21.04 7.46
N MET A 156 -3.62 20.85 6.28
CA MET A 156 -2.62 19.82 6.02
C MET A 156 -1.35 19.99 6.88
N LYS A 157 -0.93 21.23 7.12
CA LYS A 157 0.22 21.56 7.98
C LYS A 157 -0.03 21.30 9.46
N ASN A 158 -1.24 21.56 9.95
CA ASN A 158 -1.58 21.44 11.37
C ASN A 158 -2.20 20.08 11.75
N ASN A 159 -2.55 19.25 10.76
CA ASN A 159 -3.18 17.94 10.97
C ASN A 159 -2.54 16.90 10.05
N ASN A 160 -1.46 16.28 10.54
CA ASN A 160 -0.69 15.27 9.80
C ASN A 160 -1.54 14.12 9.26
N CYS A 161 -2.67 13.79 9.90
CA CYS A 161 -3.56 12.73 9.47
C CYS A 161 -4.22 13.03 8.11
N LEU A 162 -4.51 14.30 7.79
CA LEU A 162 -5.16 14.68 6.52
C LEU A 162 -4.26 14.41 5.30
N ASN A 163 -2.94 14.34 5.48
CA ASN A 163 -2.00 14.05 4.40
C ASN A 163 -2.05 12.58 3.93
N PHE A 164 -2.70 11.68 4.68
CA PHE A 164 -2.90 10.27 4.30
C PHE A 164 -4.23 10.00 3.60
N TYR A 165 -5.13 10.99 3.53
CA TYR A 165 -6.46 10.85 2.92
C TYR A 165 -6.56 11.75 1.68
N PRO A 166 -7.13 11.27 0.56
CA PRO A 166 -7.34 12.08 -0.64
C PRO A 166 -8.19 13.32 -0.33
N LEU A 167 -7.72 14.47 -0.79
CA LEU A 167 -8.46 15.72 -0.82
C LEU A 167 -9.38 15.72 -2.05
N LEU A 168 -10.66 16.04 -1.85
CA LEU A 168 -11.62 16.30 -2.93
C LEU A 168 -11.98 17.79 -2.97
N THR A 169 -12.19 18.34 -4.16
CA THR A 169 -12.67 19.72 -4.35
C THR A 169 -13.60 19.79 -5.57
N PRO A 170 -14.42 20.86 -5.73
CA PRO A 170 -15.25 21.06 -6.93
C PRO A 170 -14.47 21.11 -8.25
N TYR A 171 -13.16 21.31 -8.20
CA TYR A 171 -12.28 21.31 -9.37
C TYR A 171 -11.83 19.91 -9.80
N HIS A 172 -12.10 18.88 -8.99
CA HIS A 172 -11.76 17.51 -9.35
C HIS A 172 -12.85 16.85 -10.22
N ASN A 173 -12.43 16.07 -11.21
CA ASN A 173 -13.26 15.07 -11.87
C ASN A 173 -13.47 13.89 -10.92
N ILE A 174 -14.53 13.97 -10.11
CA ILE A 174 -14.85 13.00 -9.06
C ILE A 174 -14.99 11.58 -9.62
N GLU A 175 -15.52 11.41 -10.83
CA GLU A 175 -15.65 10.09 -11.48
C GLU A 175 -14.27 9.46 -11.77
N LYS A 176 -13.31 10.25 -12.29
CA LYS A 176 -11.92 9.79 -12.49
C LYS A 176 -11.17 9.57 -11.18
N ILE A 177 -11.46 10.34 -10.12
CA ILE A 177 -10.92 10.07 -8.79
C ILE A 177 -11.43 8.72 -8.26
N VAL A 178 -12.70 8.37 -8.47
CA VAL A 178 -13.21 7.03 -8.13
C VAL A 178 -12.48 5.92 -8.91
N ASP A 179 -12.16 6.12 -10.19
CA ASP A 179 -11.34 5.16 -10.94
C ASP A 179 -9.95 4.96 -10.33
N ILE A 180 -9.28 6.04 -9.95
CA ILE A 180 -7.94 5.98 -9.32
C ILE A 180 -8.02 5.26 -7.98
N LEU A 181 -8.99 5.60 -7.11
CA LEU A 181 -9.15 4.93 -5.81
C LEU A 181 -9.48 3.43 -5.96
N MET A 182 -10.19 3.04 -7.02
CA MET A 182 -10.41 1.63 -7.35
C MET A 182 -9.13 0.94 -7.87
N GLN A 183 -8.33 1.60 -8.70
CA GLN A 183 -7.08 1.05 -9.23
C GLN A 183 -6.07 0.82 -8.11
N GLU A 184 -5.87 1.82 -7.25
CA GLU A 184 -4.98 1.79 -6.06
C GLU A 184 -5.50 0.89 -4.92
N ASN A 185 -6.69 0.28 -5.07
CA ASN A 185 -7.32 -0.57 -4.04
C ASN A 185 -7.43 0.15 -2.68
N TYR A 186 -7.92 1.39 -2.69
CA TYR A 186 -7.91 2.28 -1.53
C TYR A 186 -8.72 1.75 -0.31
N GLU A 187 -8.02 1.26 0.72
CA GLU A 187 -8.65 0.58 1.87
C GLU A 187 -9.09 1.51 3.00
N TYR A 188 -8.56 2.74 3.08
CA TYR A 188 -8.76 3.65 4.22
C TYR A 188 -10.16 4.30 4.30
N GLU A 189 -11.01 4.08 3.29
CA GLU A 189 -12.41 4.51 3.14
C GLU A 189 -12.73 6.01 3.15
N ASN A 190 -11.93 6.83 3.82
CA ASN A 190 -12.19 8.25 4.02
C ASN A 190 -11.50 9.08 2.94
N THR A 191 -12.20 10.06 2.38
CA THR A 191 -11.59 11.23 1.75
C THR A 191 -11.89 12.45 2.61
N TRP A 192 -11.41 13.65 2.26
CA TRP A 192 -11.77 14.87 2.97
C TRP A 192 -11.90 16.08 2.05
N THR A 193 -12.65 17.08 2.49
CA THR A 193 -12.79 18.36 1.78
C THR A 193 -13.20 19.49 2.74
N VAL A 194 -12.86 20.72 2.34
CA VAL A 194 -13.33 21.97 2.97
C VAL A 194 -14.59 22.51 2.30
N HIS A 195 -14.89 22.07 1.07
CA HIS A 195 -16.08 22.45 0.32
C HIS A 195 -17.26 21.62 0.81
N CYS A 196 -18.28 22.28 1.34
CA CYS A 196 -19.43 21.62 1.95
C CYS A 196 -20.78 22.05 1.38
N ASP A 197 -20.79 22.86 0.32
CA ASP A 197 -22.01 23.32 -0.33
C ASP A 197 -22.83 22.17 -0.95
N ALA A 198 -24.15 22.39 -1.04
CA ALA A 198 -25.10 21.44 -1.61
C ALA A 198 -24.74 20.99 -3.04
N SER A 199 -24.11 21.84 -3.88
CA SER A 199 -23.76 21.49 -5.26
C SER A 199 -22.64 20.45 -5.29
N PHE A 200 -21.60 20.65 -4.47
CA PHE A 200 -20.53 19.67 -4.33
C PHE A 200 -20.98 18.41 -3.59
N ILE A 201 -21.86 18.52 -2.58
CA ILE A 201 -22.49 17.35 -1.94
C ILE A 201 -23.24 16.50 -2.97
N CYS A 202 -24.06 17.10 -3.85
CA CYS A 202 -24.75 16.34 -4.89
C CYS A 202 -23.79 15.67 -5.88
N ARG A 203 -22.64 16.28 -6.21
CA ARG A 203 -21.61 15.64 -7.04
C ARG A 203 -21.00 14.41 -6.37
N LEU A 204 -20.76 14.48 -5.06
CA LEU A 204 -20.27 13.36 -4.26
C LEU A 204 -21.30 12.22 -4.18
N LEU A 205 -22.57 12.56 -3.92
CA LEU A 205 -23.68 11.60 -3.92
C LEU A 205 -23.89 10.94 -5.29
N TYR A 206 -23.83 11.71 -6.38
CA TYR A 206 -23.95 11.22 -7.75
C TYR A 206 -22.86 10.21 -8.15
N GLU A 207 -21.67 10.33 -7.56
CA GLU A 207 -20.55 9.40 -7.74
C GLU A 207 -20.39 8.43 -6.55
N GLY A 208 -21.44 8.17 -5.78
CA GLY A 208 -21.54 7.05 -4.82
C GLY A 208 -20.84 7.24 -3.47
N PHE A 209 -20.30 8.43 -3.18
CA PHE A 209 -19.76 8.74 -1.85
C PHE A 209 -20.88 8.98 -0.83
N ILE A 210 -20.63 8.62 0.44
CA ILE A 210 -21.48 9.03 1.57
C ILE A 210 -20.85 10.26 2.23
N PRO A 211 -21.44 11.46 2.09
CA PRO A 211 -20.96 12.66 2.78
C PRO A 211 -21.31 12.59 4.27
N VAL A 212 -20.29 12.42 5.11
CA VAL A 212 -20.38 12.62 6.57
C VAL A 212 -19.43 13.75 6.97
N ALA A 213 -19.68 14.46 8.08
CA ALA A 213 -18.76 15.50 8.54
C ALA A 213 -18.01 15.15 9.82
N SER A 214 -16.87 15.83 10.03
CA SER A 214 -16.06 15.77 11.25
C SER A 214 -15.58 17.16 11.65
N LYS A 215 -15.39 17.38 12.96
CA LYS A 215 -14.82 18.62 13.51
C LYS A 215 -13.36 18.39 13.90
N GLN A 216 -12.44 18.93 13.11
CA GLN A 216 -11.01 18.91 13.40
C GLN A 216 -10.66 19.97 14.44
N LYS A 217 -9.84 19.62 15.42
CA LYS A 217 -9.23 20.60 16.34
C LYS A 217 -8.00 21.17 15.66
N LEU A 218 -7.90 22.49 15.64
CA LEU A 218 -6.77 23.22 15.10
C LEU A 218 -6.26 24.20 16.14
N TYR A 219 -4.98 24.52 16.06
CA TYR A 219 -4.29 25.39 17.00
C TYR A 219 -3.62 26.52 16.23
N LYS A 220 -3.75 27.74 16.73
CA LYS A 220 -3.07 28.95 16.25
C LYS A 220 -2.37 29.62 17.43
N ILE A 221 -1.30 30.35 17.15
CA ILE A 221 -0.66 31.22 18.13
C ILE A 221 -1.20 32.63 17.91
N GLU A 222 -1.91 33.17 18.89
CA GLU A 222 -2.48 34.51 18.89
C GLU A 222 -2.03 35.20 20.18
N ASN A 223 -1.41 36.38 20.09
CA ASN A 223 -0.85 37.11 21.24
C ASN A 223 0.08 36.29 22.16
N TYR A 224 0.89 35.41 21.57
CA TYR A 224 1.77 34.43 22.26
C TYR A 224 1.04 33.30 23.01
N GLU A 225 -0.29 33.23 22.96
CA GLU A 225 -1.10 32.14 23.52
C GLU A 225 -1.49 31.13 22.44
N THR A 226 -1.64 29.86 22.82
CA THR A 226 -2.12 28.80 21.90
C THR A 226 -3.64 28.70 21.96
N VAL A 227 -4.31 29.25 20.95
CA VAL A 227 -5.77 29.24 20.82
C VAL A 227 -6.22 28.02 20.02
N MET A 228 -7.17 27.26 20.56
CA MET A 228 -7.78 26.10 19.89
C MET A 228 -9.13 26.48 19.26
N TYR A 229 -9.26 26.24 17.97
CA TYR A 229 -10.50 26.40 17.21
C TYR A 229 -10.91 25.08 16.56
N LYS A 230 -12.19 24.97 16.17
CA LYS A 230 -12.74 23.77 15.54
C LYS A 230 -13.17 24.07 14.13
N GLU A 231 -12.55 23.38 13.18
CA GLU A 231 -12.90 23.46 11.77
C GLU A 231 -13.82 22.30 11.39
N SER A 232 -14.85 22.57 10.58
CA SER A 232 -15.78 21.52 10.13
C SER A 232 -15.43 21.10 8.71
N LEU A 233 -15.15 19.81 8.51
CA LEU A 233 -14.84 19.23 7.21
C LEU A 233 -15.90 18.22 6.83
N LEU A 234 -16.20 18.10 5.54
CA LEU A 234 -16.78 16.87 5.02
C LEU A 234 -15.67 15.82 4.88
N ILE A 235 -16.04 14.57 5.17
CA ILE A 235 -15.24 13.36 5.08
C ILE A 235 -16.01 12.39 4.17
N PRO A 236 -16.04 12.60 2.83
CA PRO A 236 -16.81 11.74 1.93
C PRO A 236 -16.28 10.31 1.98
N LYS A 237 -17.14 9.35 2.29
CA LYS A 237 -16.77 7.94 2.45
C LYS A 237 -17.03 7.15 1.19
N ILE A 238 -15.99 6.49 0.69
CA ILE A 238 -16.07 5.57 -0.45
C ILE A 238 -16.46 4.15 -0.01
N HIS A 239 -16.01 3.74 1.19
CA HIS A 239 -16.09 2.39 1.75
C HIS A 239 -15.38 1.31 0.94
N PHE A 240 -14.48 0.57 1.59
CA PHE A 240 -13.75 -0.54 0.95
C PHE A 240 -14.66 -1.76 0.76
N ILE A 241 -15.52 -2.01 1.76
CA ILE A 241 -16.63 -2.96 1.70
C ILE A 241 -17.95 -2.25 1.99
N ARG A 242 -18.90 -2.34 1.07
CA ARG A 242 -20.24 -1.75 1.17
C ARG A 242 -21.27 -2.81 1.57
N SER A 243 -22.25 -2.40 2.38
CA SER A 243 -23.44 -3.20 2.69
C SER A 243 -24.54 -2.88 1.68
N CYS A 244 -24.88 -3.80 0.79
CA CYS A 244 -25.94 -3.58 -0.21
C CYS A 244 -26.76 -4.84 -0.48
N MET A 245 -27.92 -4.68 -1.10
CA MET A 245 -28.73 -5.78 -1.64
C MET A 245 -29.63 -5.27 -2.77
N HIS A 246 -30.19 -6.19 -3.57
CA HIS A 246 -31.37 -5.85 -4.37
C HIS A 246 -32.61 -5.81 -3.45
N PRO A 247 -33.55 -4.86 -3.58
CA PRO A 247 -34.64 -4.68 -2.61
C PRO A 247 -35.52 -5.93 -2.36
N SER A 248 -35.69 -6.79 -3.38
CA SER A 248 -36.45 -8.05 -3.24
C SER A 248 -35.80 -9.09 -2.30
N GLU A 249 -34.50 -8.96 -2.01
CA GLU A 249 -33.72 -9.91 -1.20
C GLU A 249 -33.97 -9.76 0.32
N ILE A 250 -34.77 -8.76 0.71
CA ILE A 250 -35.12 -8.45 2.10
C ILE A 250 -35.69 -9.66 2.87
N HIS A 251 -35.04 -10.02 3.98
CA HIS A 251 -35.55 -11.04 4.89
C HIS A 251 -36.62 -10.48 5.84
N ILE A 252 -37.90 -10.79 5.56
CA ILE A 252 -39.02 -10.35 6.39
C ILE A 252 -39.44 -11.42 7.40
N SER A 253 -39.00 -11.26 8.65
CA SER A 253 -39.33 -12.17 9.75
C SER A 253 -40.84 -12.25 10.06
N LYS A 254 -41.29 -13.39 10.63
CA LYS A 254 -42.67 -13.60 11.11
C LYS A 254 -43.11 -12.51 12.12
N LYS A 255 -42.19 -12.00 12.93
CA LYS A 255 -42.41 -10.93 13.92
C LYS A 255 -42.79 -9.61 13.25
N VAL A 256 -42.10 -9.24 12.16
CA VAL A 256 -42.42 -8.05 11.36
C VAL A 256 -43.80 -8.20 10.72
N LYS A 257 -44.08 -9.34 10.07
CA LYS A 257 -45.40 -9.63 9.47
C LYS A 257 -46.55 -9.55 10.48
N LYS A 258 -46.35 -9.95 11.75
CA LYS A 258 -47.37 -9.79 12.80
C LYS A 258 -47.54 -8.32 13.25
N LYS A 259 -46.46 -7.55 13.38
CA LYS A 259 -46.48 -6.20 13.99
C LYS A 259 -46.81 -5.06 13.02
N CYS A 260 -46.65 -5.22 11.72
CA CYS A 260 -46.75 -4.12 10.75
C CYS A 260 -48.16 -3.56 10.50
N LYS A 261 -49.24 -4.16 11.02
CA LYS A 261 -50.66 -3.79 10.73
C LYS A 261 -50.98 -2.32 10.97
N HIS A 262 -50.52 -1.73 12.07
CA HIS A 262 -50.85 -0.35 12.46
C HIS A 262 -49.79 0.69 12.05
N PHE A 263 -48.76 0.26 11.32
CA PHE A 263 -47.69 1.14 10.85
C PHE A 263 -47.97 1.61 9.42
N HIS A 264 -47.62 2.85 9.13
CA HIS A 264 -47.77 3.45 7.81
C HIS A 264 -46.47 4.13 7.40
N ILE A 265 -46.11 4.01 6.13
CA ILE A 265 -44.94 4.68 5.54
C ILE A 265 -45.40 5.89 4.72
N THR A 266 -44.67 6.98 4.79
CA THR A 266 -44.77 8.13 3.89
C THR A 266 -43.38 8.45 3.33
N ILE A 267 -43.35 9.20 2.22
CA ILE A 267 -42.13 9.68 1.57
C ILE A 267 -42.27 11.20 1.42
N ASP A 268 -41.22 11.93 1.80
CA ASP A 268 -41.07 13.38 1.66
C ASP A 268 -42.21 14.18 2.31
N LYS A 269 -42.77 13.70 3.44
CA LYS A 269 -43.88 14.36 4.15
C LYS A 269 -43.49 15.10 5.43
N ASN A 270 -42.34 14.78 6.04
CA ASN A 270 -41.89 15.42 7.27
C ASN A 270 -40.36 15.34 7.42
N PHE A 271 -39.63 15.93 6.48
CA PHE A 271 -38.16 15.97 6.48
C PHE A 271 -37.61 16.57 7.77
N GLU A 272 -38.18 17.69 8.24
CA GLU A 272 -37.84 18.36 9.50
C GLU A 272 -37.94 17.39 10.69
N GLY A 273 -39.09 16.73 10.86
CA GLY A 273 -39.31 15.80 11.96
C GLY A 273 -38.44 14.53 11.89
N VAL A 274 -37.97 14.15 10.70
CA VAL A 274 -36.98 13.08 10.52
C VAL A 274 -35.59 13.55 10.91
N MET A 275 -35.17 14.74 10.46
CA MET A 275 -33.89 15.36 10.82
C MET A 275 -33.78 15.59 12.34
N GLU A 276 -34.83 16.13 12.95
CA GLU A 276 -34.96 16.26 14.41
C GLU A 276 -34.85 14.90 15.11
N GLY A 277 -35.53 13.86 14.62
CA GLY A 277 -35.46 12.51 15.19
C GLY A 277 -34.08 11.85 15.08
N ILE A 278 -33.33 12.12 14.01
CA ILE A 278 -31.94 11.69 13.85
C ILE A 278 -31.05 12.37 14.90
N VAL A 279 -31.16 13.69 15.04
CA VAL A 279 -30.36 14.49 15.98
C VAL A 279 -30.72 14.18 17.44
N GLU A 280 -32.00 13.98 17.75
CA GLU A 280 -32.47 13.48 19.06
C GLU A 280 -31.82 12.14 19.40
N LYS A 281 -31.75 11.22 18.41
CA LYS A 281 -31.31 9.85 18.66
C LYS A 281 -29.80 9.67 18.77
N HIS A 282 -29.03 10.42 17.99
CA HIS A 282 -27.58 10.23 17.84
C HIS A 282 -26.74 11.46 18.23
N GLY A 283 -27.39 12.56 18.62
CA GLY A 283 -26.76 13.88 18.67
C GLY A 283 -26.43 14.40 17.27
N GLN A 284 -25.63 15.47 17.18
CA GLN A 284 -25.13 15.97 15.89
C GLN A 284 -24.26 14.92 15.19
N ASN A 285 -23.40 14.20 15.92
CA ASN A 285 -22.46 13.20 15.41
C ASN A 285 -21.68 13.67 14.14
N TRP A 286 -22.15 13.30 12.95
CA TRP A 286 -21.65 13.79 11.66
C TRP A 286 -22.60 14.74 10.94
N LEU A 287 -23.88 14.74 11.30
CA LEU A 287 -24.95 15.58 10.73
C LEU A 287 -25.00 16.92 11.49
N TYR A 288 -23.90 17.67 11.45
CA TYR A 288 -23.81 19.01 12.05
C TYR A 288 -24.78 20.00 11.36
N PRO A 289 -25.17 21.10 12.03
CA PRO A 289 -26.14 22.06 11.47
C PRO A 289 -25.84 22.52 10.03
N PHE A 290 -24.58 22.77 9.67
CA PHE A 290 -24.24 23.11 8.29
C PHE A 290 -24.61 22.01 7.28
N VAL A 291 -24.36 20.73 7.61
CA VAL A 291 -24.77 19.59 6.75
C VAL A 291 -26.30 19.52 6.65
N GLN A 292 -27.01 19.84 7.73
CA GLN A 292 -28.49 19.87 7.74
C GLN A 292 -29.02 20.95 6.80
N GLU A 293 -28.46 22.16 6.83
CA GLU A 293 -28.87 23.25 5.93
C GLU A 293 -28.56 22.95 4.46
N GLU A 294 -27.39 22.37 4.15
CA GLU A 294 -27.08 21.98 2.76
C GLU A 294 -27.96 20.81 2.30
N PHE A 295 -28.29 19.84 3.16
CA PHE A 295 -29.25 18.79 2.85
C PHE A 295 -30.66 19.32 2.61
N LYS A 296 -31.12 20.34 3.37
CA LYS A 296 -32.41 21.01 3.10
C LYS A 296 -32.47 21.61 1.70
N LYS A 297 -31.41 22.29 1.24
CA LYS A 297 -31.35 22.86 -0.12
C LYS A 297 -31.49 21.80 -1.21
N ILE A 298 -30.96 20.59 -0.97
CA ILE A 298 -31.08 19.46 -1.90
C ILE A 298 -32.51 18.89 -1.85
N PHE A 299 -33.06 18.66 -0.66
CA PHE A 299 -34.42 18.15 -0.46
C PHE A 299 -35.49 19.08 -1.08
N TYR A 300 -35.41 20.38 -0.81
CA TYR A 300 -36.32 21.38 -1.36
C TYR A 300 -36.03 21.77 -2.83
N LYS A 301 -35.00 21.17 -3.43
CA LYS A 301 -34.58 21.38 -4.83
C LYS A 301 -34.13 22.82 -5.14
N ASP A 302 -33.74 23.59 -4.12
CA ASP A 302 -33.02 24.87 -4.27
C ASP A 302 -31.68 24.67 -5.00
N VAL A 303 -31.05 23.51 -4.78
CA VAL A 303 -29.85 23.06 -5.49
C VAL A 303 -30.09 21.66 -6.04
N THR A 304 -29.89 21.50 -7.35
CA THR A 304 -30.05 20.22 -8.06
C THR A 304 -28.81 19.88 -8.87
N TYR A 305 -28.56 18.59 -9.09
CA TYR A 305 -27.48 18.12 -9.94
C TYR A 305 -27.85 16.76 -10.56
N LYS A 306 -27.90 16.71 -11.89
CA LYS A 306 -28.28 15.52 -12.67
C LYS A 306 -29.60 14.91 -12.16
N ASN A 307 -29.58 13.67 -11.67
CA ASN A 307 -30.72 12.92 -11.13
C ASN A 307 -30.51 12.54 -9.65
N VAL A 308 -29.79 13.36 -8.89
CA VAL A 308 -29.69 13.21 -7.44
C VAL A 308 -30.92 13.87 -6.80
N GLU A 309 -31.68 13.10 -6.03
CA GLU A 309 -32.70 13.63 -5.14
C GLU A 309 -32.45 13.14 -3.71
N LEU A 310 -32.64 14.02 -2.72
CA LEU A 310 -32.59 13.68 -1.29
C LEU A 310 -34.03 13.53 -0.79
N HIS A 311 -34.28 12.50 0.01
CA HIS A 311 -35.61 12.13 0.47
C HIS A 311 -35.64 11.92 1.99
N SER A 312 -36.82 12.09 2.57
CA SER A 312 -37.16 11.54 3.88
C SER A 312 -38.14 10.38 3.75
N VAL A 313 -37.90 9.33 4.53
CA VAL A 313 -38.81 8.20 4.69
C VAL A 313 -39.32 8.23 6.11
N GLU A 314 -40.64 8.35 6.29
CA GLU A 314 -41.25 8.43 7.60
C GLU A 314 -42.05 7.17 7.93
N LEU A 315 -41.93 6.68 9.17
CA LEU A 315 -42.76 5.60 9.70
C LEU A 315 -43.66 6.11 10.83
N TRP A 316 -44.97 5.97 10.62
CA TRP A 316 -46.01 6.43 11.53
C TRP A 316 -46.69 5.28 12.27
N PHE A 317 -47.02 5.49 13.54
CA PHE A 317 -47.95 4.66 14.30
C PHE A 317 -49.14 5.53 14.71
N GLY A 318 -50.29 5.35 14.05
CA GLY A 318 -51.37 6.33 14.10
C GLY A 318 -50.92 7.70 13.60
N LYS A 319 -50.85 8.69 14.51
CA LYS A 319 -50.39 10.06 14.26
C LYS A 319 -48.92 10.32 14.67
N GLU A 320 -48.27 9.40 15.37
CA GLU A 320 -46.91 9.60 15.90
C GLU A 320 -45.84 9.20 14.87
N LEU A 321 -44.82 10.04 14.69
CA LEU A 321 -43.62 9.72 13.92
C LEU A 321 -42.67 8.86 14.77
N VAL A 322 -42.67 7.55 14.53
CA VAL A 322 -42.04 6.54 15.40
C VAL A 322 -40.72 5.97 14.88
N ALA A 323 -40.42 6.18 13.60
CA ALA A 323 -39.10 6.01 13.00
C ALA A 323 -39.03 6.87 11.73
N GLY A 324 -37.82 7.07 11.21
CA GLY A 324 -37.61 7.68 9.91
C GLY A 324 -36.14 7.60 9.50
N GLU A 325 -35.85 7.81 8.23
CA GLU A 325 -34.49 7.96 7.71
C GLU A 325 -34.42 9.04 6.63
N ILE A 326 -33.24 9.62 6.46
CA ILE A 326 -32.87 10.32 5.24
C ILE A 326 -32.07 9.38 4.34
N GLY A 327 -32.34 9.47 3.04
CA GLY A 327 -31.63 8.75 2.00
C GLY A 327 -31.62 9.55 0.71
N ASN A 328 -30.83 9.14 -0.26
CA ASN A 328 -30.81 9.78 -1.59
C ASN A 328 -31.03 8.75 -2.70
N THR A 329 -31.58 9.20 -3.81
CA THR A 329 -31.66 8.42 -5.05
C THR A 329 -30.60 8.89 -6.05
N VAL A 330 -30.09 7.97 -6.85
CA VAL A 330 -29.31 8.24 -8.07
C VAL A 330 -29.71 7.20 -9.11
N GLY A 331 -30.62 7.55 -10.01
CA GLY A 331 -31.20 6.58 -10.94
C GLY A 331 -31.98 5.48 -10.20
N SER A 332 -31.72 4.21 -10.51
CA SER A 332 -32.34 3.05 -9.85
C SER A 332 -31.59 2.59 -8.58
N ILE A 333 -30.79 3.49 -7.99
CA ILE A 333 -30.08 3.30 -6.71
C ILE A 333 -30.77 4.13 -5.63
N TYR A 334 -31.03 3.53 -4.47
CA TYR A 334 -31.39 4.24 -3.25
C TYR A 334 -30.34 3.98 -2.16
N THR A 335 -29.86 5.04 -1.52
CA THR A 335 -28.83 4.99 -0.49
C THR A 335 -29.39 5.47 0.85
N SER A 336 -29.48 4.58 1.84
CA SER A 336 -29.86 4.94 3.21
C SER A 336 -28.67 5.61 3.92
N LEU A 337 -28.79 6.89 4.30
CA LEU A 337 -27.70 7.64 4.95
C LEU A 337 -27.73 7.46 6.47
N THR A 338 -28.85 7.82 7.12
CA THR A 338 -29.05 7.65 8.57
C THR A 338 -30.52 7.76 8.94
N GLY A 339 -30.90 7.16 10.08
CA GLY A 339 -32.26 7.17 10.58
C GLY A 339 -32.35 6.94 12.09
N PHE A 340 -33.57 6.98 12.60
CA PHE A 340 -33.88 6.86 14.03
C PHE A 340 -35.09 5.96 14.25
N GLN A 341 -35.29 5.53 15.50
CA GLN A 341 -36.54 4.91 15.95
C GLN A 341 -36.83 5.29 17.40
N ARG A 342 -38.11 5.58 17.68
CA ARG A 342 -38.68 5.84 19.01
C ARG A 342 -39.48 4.64 19.53
N LYS A 343 -40.05 3.81 18.65
CA LYS A 343 -40.88 2.64 19.02
C LYS A 343 -40.16 1.31 18.73
N SER A 344 -40.30 0.32 19.63
CA SER A 344 -39.70 -1.00 19.44
C SER A 344 -40.15 -1.68 18.14
N CYS A 345 -39.19 -2.25 17.41
CA CYS A 345 -39.35 -2.88 16.09
C CYS A 345 -39.67 -1.92 14.93
N ALA A 346 -39.78 -0.59 15.16
CA ALA A 346 -40.13 0.37 14.11
C ALA A 346 -39.08 0.40 13.00
N GLY A 347 -37.78 0.49 13.32
CA GLY A 347 -36.71 0.51 12.31
C GLY A 347 -36.72 -0.72 11.39
N THR A 348 -36.92 -1.92 11.93
CA THR A 348 -37.01 -3.15 11.11
C THR A 348 -38.29 -3.18 10.24
N ILE A 349 -39.40 -2.62 10.73
CA ILE A 349 -40.64 -2.50 9.95
C ILE A 349 -40.46 -1.49 8.81
N GLN A 350 -39.85 -0.33 9.08
CA GLN A 350 -39.49 0.66 8.07
C GLN A 350 -38.63 0.05 6.97
N LEU A 351 -37.52 -0.61 7.33
CA LEU A 351 -36.64 -1.24 6.34
C LEU A 351 -37.38 -2.30 5.50
N CYS A 352 -38.25 -3.12 6.11
CA CYS A 352 -39.04 -4.10 5.37
C CYS A 352 -40.11 -3.47 4.44
N ALA A 353 -40.71 -2.35 4.83
CA ALA A 353 -41.69 -1.64 4.02
C ALA A 353 -41.02 -0.87 2.87
N LEU A 354 -39.91 -0.19 3.17
CA LEU A 354 -39.08 0.53 2.21
C LEU A 354 -38.51 -0.41 1.15
N ALA A 355 -38.02 -1.59 1.54
CA ALA A 355 -37.59 -2.63 0.59
C ALA A 355 -38.66 -2.97 -0.45
N LYS A 356 -39.90 -3.17 0.01
CA LYS A 356 -41.03 -3.53 -0.85
C LYS A 356 -41.48 -2.36 -1.72
N LEU A 357 -41.38 -1.12 -1.23
CA LEU A 357 -41.62 0.08 -2.01
C LEU A 357 -40.58 0.23 -3.14
N LEU A 358 -39.30 0.11 -2.82
CA LEU A 358 -38.18 0.16 -3.76
C LEU A 358 -38.27 -0.94 -4.83
N GLU A 359 -38.65 -2.17 -4.44
CA GLU A 359 -38.89 -3.29 -5.37
C GLU A 359 -40.04 -3.00 -6.34
N ILE A 360 -41.18 -2.50 -5.85
CA ILE A 360 -42.33 -2.09 -6.69
C ILE A 360 -41.91 -0.96 -7.66
N GLN A 361 -40.99 -0.09 -7.24
CA GLN A 361 -40.48 1.03 -8.02
C GLN A 361 -39.23 0.70 -8.88
N LYS A 362 -38.87 -0.58 -8.97
CA LYS A 362 -37.77 -1.09 -9.83
C LYS A 362 -36.40 -0.48 -9.50
N PHE A 363 -36.14 -0.23 -8.22
CA PHE A 363 -34.79 0.04 -7.75
C PHE A 363 -33.96 -1.25 -7.79
N GLU A 364 -32.80 -1.19 -8.45
CA GLU A 364 -31.92 -2.33 -8.69
C GLU A 364 -30.87 -2.50 -7.57
N LEU A 365 -30.56 -1.41 -6.86
CA LEU A 365 -29.57 -1.41 -5.78
C LEU A 365 -30.06 -0.59 -4.59
N TRP A 366 -30.16 -1.26 -3.44
CA TRP A 366 -30.25 -0.58 -2.16
C TRP A 366 -28.89 -0.60 -1.48
N ASP A 367 -28.28 0.57 -1.38
CA ASP A 367 -27.05 0.81 -0.63
C ASP A 367 -27.39 1.19 0.82
N LEU A 368 -26.84 0.44 1.77
CA LEU A 368 -26.99 0.66 3.20
C LEU A 368 -25.70 1.28 3.81
N GLY A 369 -24.68 1.57 3.02
CA GLY A 369 -23.40 2.11 3.50
C GLY A 369 -22.60 1.09 4.32
N MET A 370 -22.25 1.44 5.56
CA MET A 370 -21.41 0.60 6.44
C MET A 370 -22.05 -0.76 6.79
N LEU A 371 -21.21 -1.79 6.85
CA LEU A 371 -21.56 -3.08 7.44
C LEU A 371 -21.96 -2.94 8.91
N LEU A 372 -23.16 -3.43 9.26
CA LEU A 372 -23.64 -3.52 10.64
C LEU A 372 -24.34 -4.88 10.82
N PRO A 373 -24.19 -5.60 11.95
CA PRO A 373 -24.69 -6.97 12.09
C PRO A 373 -26.17 -7.15 11.73
N TYR A 374 -27.04 -6.24 12.19
CA TYR A 374 -28.48 -6.29 11.92
C TYR A 374 -28.85 -6.16 10.43
N LYS A 375 -27.95 -5.64 9.58
CA LYS A 375 -28.19 -5.53 8.14
C LYS A 375 -28.06 -6.91 7.47
N LYS A 376 -27.13 -7.75 7.94
CA LYS A 376 -27.02 -9.15 7.51
C LYS A 376 -28.26 -9.95 7.87
N ASP A 377 -28.82 -9.73 9.06
CA ASP A 377 -30.06 -10.38 9.52
C ASP A 377 -31.30 -10.07 8.64
N ILE A 378 -31.30 -8.94 7.92
CA ILE A 378 -32.34 -8.57 6.96
C ILE A 378 -31.97 -8.88 5.50
N GLY A 379 -30.85 -9.57 5.24
CA GLY A 379 -30.46 -10.04 3.91
C GLY A 379 -29.39 -9.19 3.19
N SER A 380 -28.83 -8.16 3.81
CA SER A 380 -27.76 -7.37 3.17
C SER A 380 -26.50 -8.19 2.94
N LYS A 381 -25.82 -7.95 1.83
CA LYS A 381 -24.57 -8.60 1.44
C LYS A 381 -23.39 -7.66 1.56
N GLU A 382 -22.21 -8.24 1.69
CA GLU A 382 -20.94 -7.51 1.62
C GLU A 382 -20.52 -7.43 0.15
N ILE A 383 -20.27 -6.23 -0.35
CA ILE A 383 -19.86 -5.97 -1.73
C ILE A 383 -18.55 -5.19 -1.71
N THR A 384 -17.56 -5.62 -2.47
CA THR A 384 -16.28 -4.90 -2.59
C THR A 384 -16.47 -3.56 -3.29
N MET A 385 -15.62 -2.57 -3.00
CA MET A 385 -15.62 -1.26 -3.66
C MET A 385 -15.73 -1.37 -5.20
N LYS A 386 -14.95 -2.28 -5.82
CA LYS A 386 -14.97 -2.51 -7.28
C LYS A 386 -16.32 -3.02 -7.79
N GLU A 387 -16.95 -3.98 -7.12
CA GLU A 387 -18.28 -4.49 -7.52
C GLU A 387 -19.40 -3.49 -7.21
N PHE A 388 -19.29 -2.72 -6.11
CA PHE A 388 -20.20 -1.62 -5.80
C PHE A 388 -20.18 -0.59 -6.93
N PHE A 389 -19.01 -0.08 -7.33
CA PHE A 389 -18.92 0.91 -8.39
C PHE A 389 -19.30 0.39 -9.77
N ARG A 390 -19.05 -0.90 -10.06
CA ARG A 390 -19.57 -1.55 -11.28
C ARG A 390 -21.09 -1.54 -11.34
N LYS A 391 -21.77 -1.89 -10.23
CA LYS A 391 -23.24 -1.80 -10.12
C LYS A 391 -23.72 -0.34 -10.15
N HIS A 392 -23.07 0.54 -9.40
CA HIS A 392 -23.41 1.95 -9.32
C HIS A 392 -23.37 2.62 -10.70
N ARG A 393 -22.31 2.41 -11.50
CA ARG A 393 -22.22 2.95 -12.87
C ARG A 393 -23.30 2.41 -13.81
N LEU A 394 -23.71 1.15 -13.64
CA LEU A 394 -24.81 0.56 -14.42
C LEU A 394 -26.17 1.18 -14.06
N PHE A 395 -26.42 1.44 -12.77
CA PHE A 395 -27.73 1.82 -12.24
C PHE A 395 -27.92 3.34 -12.09
N LYS A 396 -26.85 4.15 -11.96
CA LYS A 396 -26.93 5.63 -11.83
C LYS A 396 -27.59 6.33 -13.03
N HIS A 397 -27.62 5.66 -14.18
CA HIS A 397 -28.23 6.14 -15.43
C HIS A 397 -29.62 5.53 -15.73
N GLN A 398 -30.06 4.52 -14.98
CA GLN A 398 -31.39 3.95 -15.15
C GLN A 398 -32.40 4.79 -14.38
N HIS A 399 -33.51 5.18 -15.02
CA HIS A 399 -34.52 5.99 -14.34
C HIS A 399 -35.43 5.13 -13.46
N ALA A 400 -35.57 5.52 -12.19
CA ALA A 400 -36.63 5.09 -11.28
C ALA A 400 -37.25 6.33 -10.62
N GLU A 401 -38.51 6.22 -10.20
CA GLU A 401 -39.24 7.30 -9.52
C GLU A 401 -39.56 6.86 -8.09
N PHE A 402 -39.13 7.63 -7.09
CA PHE A 402 -39.33 7.32 -5.68
C PHE A 402 -40.43 8.19 -5.07
N LYS A 403 -41.53 7.57 -4.63
CA LYS A 403 -42.71 8.21 -4.03
C LYS A 403 -43.63 7.18 -3.39
N THR A 404 -44.62 7.57 -2.58
CA THR A 404 -45.70 6.63 -2.23
C THR A 404 -46.66 6.43 -3.41
N PRO A 405 -46.97 5.19 -3.83
CA PRO A 405 -47.92 4.95 -4.90
C PRO A 405 -49.37 5.10 -4.40
N PHE A 406 -50.22 5.72 -5.22
CA PHE A 406 -51.68 5.89 -5.06
C PHE A 406 -52.18 6.73 -3.87
N MET A 407 -51.45 6.79 -2.75
CA MET A 407 -51.84 7.54 -1.55
C MET A 407 -50.62 8.20 -0.91
N ASP A 408 -50.82 9.32 -0.21
CA ASP A 408 -49.76 9.99 0.56
C ASP A 408 -49.20 9.15 1.72
N LYS A 409 -49.97 8.17 2.21
CA LYS A 409 -49.66 7.36 3.39
C LYS A 409 -50.09 5.91 3.21
N LEU A 410 -49.12 4.99 3.11
CA LEU A 410 -49.36 3.60 2.74
C LEU A 410 -49.20 2.67 3.95
N ASN A 411 -50.16 1.77 4.18
CA ASN A 411 -50.10 0.83 5.29
C ASN A 411 -48.99 -0.22 5.05
N CYS A 412 -48.11 -0.40 6.05
CA CYS A 412 -46.95 -1.28 5.93
C CYS A 412 -47.35 -2.76 5.74
N SER A 413 -48.53 -3.18 6.19
CA SER A 413 -48.99 -4.56 5.98
C SER A 413 -49.45 -4.85 4.56
N VAL A 414 -49.92 -3.84 3.82
CA VAL A 414 -50.19 -3.94 2.36
C VAL A 414 -48.87 -4.24 1.63
N LEU A 415 -47.85 -3.40 1.84
CA LEU A 415 -46.51 -3.58 1.24
C LEU A 415 -45.85 -4.92 1.62
N ILE A 416 -45.89 -5.29 2.90
CA ILE A 416 -45.13 -6.42 3.44
C ILE A 416 -45.81 -7.78 3.17
N LYS A 417 -47.12 -7.80 2.93
CA LYS A 417 -47.90 -9.05 2.77
C LYS A 417 -48.64 -9.18 1.43
N GLY A 418 -48.82 -8.11 0.67
CA GLY A 418 -49.69 -8.08 -0.50
C GLY A 418 -51.20 -8.13 -0.17
N ILE A 419 -51.59 -7.79 1.05
CA ILE A 419 -53.01 -7.75 1.47
C ILE A 419 -53.72 -6.57 0.80
N ASN A 420 -54.93 -6.80 0.29
CA ASN A 420 -55.77 -5.74 -0.29
C ASN A 420 -56.11 -4.69 0.80
N PRO A 421 -55.91 -3.38 0.57
CA PRO A 421 -56.27 -2.34 1.54
C PRO A 421 -57.71 -2.38 2.09
N GLN A 422 -58.64 -3.02 1.36
CA GLN A 422 -60.03 -3.20 1.80
C GLN A 422 -60.16 -4.15 3.00
N GLU A 423 -59.34 -5.19 3.09
CA GLU A 423 -59.33 -6.20 4.19
C GLU A 423 -58.84 -5.62 5.53
N LEU A 424 -58.26 -4.42 5.52
CA LEU A 424 -57.79 -3.73 6.74
C LEU A 424 -58.89 -2.94 7.46
N LYS A 425 -60.05 -2.73 6.82
CA LYS A 425 -61.18 -1.96 7.39
C LYS A 425 -62.11 -2.78 8.28
N GLU A 426 -61.90 -4.09 8.38
CA GLU A 426 -62.73 -5.01 9.16
C GLU A 426 -62.14 -5.35 10.55
N GLU A 427 -61.01 -4.74 10.92
CA GLU A 427 -60.34 -4.92 12.22
C GLU A 427 -60.17 -3.62 13.05
N GLU A 428 -60.80 -2.50 12.63
CA GLU A 428 -60.92 -1.26 13.42
C GLU A 428 -62.21 -1.22 14.25
#